data_AF-A0A381U089-F1
#
_entry.id   AF-A0A381U089-F1
#
_cell.length_a   1.000
_cell.length_b   1.000
_cell.length_c   1.000
_cell.angle_alpha   90.00
_cell.angle_beta   90.00
_cell.angle_gamma   90.00
#
_symmetry.space_group_name_H-M   'P 1'
#
loop_
_entity.id
_entity.type
_entity.pdbx_description
1 polymer ?
#
loop_
_entity_poly.entity_id
_entity_poly.type
_entity_poly.pdbx_seq_one_letter_code
_entity_poly.pdbx_strand_id
1 'polypeptide(L)'
;MSDQLNTYTVSIYTENNIGLLNRISAIFLKRHVNIESLTTSQSEIDNIYRFVIIVTVLESKIKRIIKQIDKQIEVIAAFYHTDKETVFLETALYKVKSKSLFNEKHIQKIIKNSQANIVTVSPDYFVIEKTGKREETEKLYDLLEPYGLLQFVRSGRISVSKKAMNISDIIG
;
A
#
# COMPACT_ATOMS: atom_id res chain seq x y z
N MET A 1 -20.32 -20.20 9.21
CA MET A 1 -19.45 -19.04 9.48
C MET A 1 -20.10 -17.85 8.78
N SER A 2 -20.40 -16.78 9.51
CA SER A 2 -21.09 -15.61 8.98
C SER A 2 -20.27 -14.96 7.86
N ASP A 3 -20.86 -14.83 6.67
CA ASP A 3 -20.25 -14.18 5.50
C ASP A 3 -20.17 -12.67 5.79
N GLN A 4 -19.09 -12.25 6.46
CA GLN A 4 -18.81 -10.86 6.80
C GLN A 4 -17.82 -10.26 5.81
N LEU A 5 -17.91 -8.96 5.61
CA LEU A 5 -16.91 -8.22 4.85
C LEU A 5 -15.57 -8.31 5.56
N ASN A 6 -14.52 -8.62 4.80
CA ASN A 6 -13.16 -8.65 5.30
C ASN A 6 -12.23 -7.94 4.32
N THR A 7 -11.15 -7.35 4.83
CA THR A 7 -10.13 -6.70 4.02
C THR A 7 -9.13 -7.76 3.57
N TYR A 8 -8.91 -7.82 2.25
CA TYR A 8 -8.00 -8.75 1.62
C TYR A 8 -6.88 -8.01 0.91
N THR A 9 -5.67 -8.53 1.11
CA THR A 9 -4.49 -8.17 0.32
C THR A 9 -4.36 -9.17 -0.83
N VAL A 10 -4.57 -8.69 -2.05
CA VAL A 10 -4.40 -9.46 -3.29
C VAL A 10 -2.99 -9.24 -3.81
N SER A 11 -2.22 -10.31 -4.00
CA SER A 11 -0.91 -10.28 -4.66
C SER A 11 -1.01 -10.95 -6.02
N ILE A 12 -0.56 -10.29 -7.08
CA ILE A 12 -0.63 -10.83 -8.45
C ILE A 12 0.79 -10.77 -9.04
N TYR A 13 1.31 -11.91 -9.45
CA TYR A 13 2.58 -12.03 -10.15
C TYR A 13 2.32 -12.13 -11.64
N THR A 14 3.00 -11.29 -12.41
CA THR A 14 2.73 -11.12 -13.85
C THR A 14 4.01 -10.91 -14.62
N GLU A 15 3.98 -11.26 -15.90
CA GLU A 15 4.95 -10.71 -16.86
C GLU A 15 4.68 -9.21 -17.09
N ASN A 16 5.70 -8.44 -17.44
CA ASN A 16 5.54 -7.02 -17.74
C ASN A 16 4.84 -6.82 -19.10
N ASN A 17 3.55 -6.51 -19.09
CA ASN A 17 2.80 -6.32 -20.32
C ASN A 17 1.91 -5.07 -20.30
N ILE A 18 1.88 -4.37 -21.43
CA ILE A 18 1.11 -3.15 -21.63
C ILE A 18 -0.39 -3.47 -21.51
N GLY A 19 -1.10 -2.64 -20.73
CA GLY A 19 -2.55 -2.74 -20.57
C GLY A 19 -3.04 -3.76 -19.54
N LEU A 20 -2.15 -4.53 -18.91
CA LEU A 20 -2.54 -5.50 -17.88
C LEU A 20 -3.19 -4.84 -16.66
N LEU A 21 -2.68 -3.69 -16.21
CA LEU A 21 -3.30 -2.89 -15.14
C LEU A 21 -4.77 -2.59 -15.43
N ASN A 22 -5.09 -2.13 -16.65
CA ASN A 22 -6.46 -1.80 -17.03
C ASN A 22 -7.37 -3.04 -17.01
N ARG A 23 -6.87 -4.20 -17.46
CA ARG A 23 -7.62 -5.46 -17.42
C ARG A 23 -7.89 -5.91 -15.99
N ILE A 24 -6.88 -5.85 -15.12
CA ILE A 24 -7.02 -6.18 -13.70
C ILE A 24 -8.04 -5.23 -13.03
N SER A 25 -7.91 -3.92 -13.21
CA SER A 25 -8.85 -2.93 -12.66
C SER A 25 -10.29 -3.17 -13.16
N ALA A 26 -10.47 -3.52 -14.44
CA ALA A 26 -11.78 -3.82 -15.00
C ALA A 26 -12.44 -5.07 -14.37
N ILE A 27 -11.66 -6.06 -13.91
CA ILE A 27 -12.18 -7.25 -13.22
C ILE A 27 -12.86 -6.87 -11.89
N PHE A 28 -12.26 -5.94 -11.14
CA PHE A 28 -12.82 -5.40 -9.90
C PHE A 28 -14.04 -4.52 -10.18
N LEU A 29 -13.94 -3.61 -11.16
CA LEU A 29 -15.02 -2.70 -11.55
C LEU A 29 -16.29 -3.46 -11.97
N LYS A 30 -16.19 -4.44 -12.86
CA LYS A 30 -17.33 -5.26 -13.32
C LYS A 30 -18.05 -6.00 -12.18
N ARG A 31 -17.37 -6.21 -11.06
CA ARG A 31 -17.91 -6.88 -9.86
C ARG A 31 -18.36 -5.89 -8.80
N HIS A 32 -18.36 -4.59 -9.08
CA HIS A 32 -18.71 -3.53 -8.12
C HIS A 32 -17.88 -3.68 -6.84
N VAL A 33 -16.56 -3.76 -7.00
CA VAL A 33 -15.59 -3.81 -5.90
C VAL A 33 -14.71 -2.58 -5.98
N ASN A 34 -14.72 -1.79 -4.92
CA ASN A 34 -13.83 -0.65 -4.78
C ASN A 34 -12.42 -1.13 -4.45
N ILE A 35 -11.42 -0.55 -5.13
CA ILE A 35 -10.01 -0.75 -4.81
C ILE A 35 -9.62 0.34 -3.80
N GLU A 36 -9.19 -0.07 -2.61
CA GLU A 36 -8.78 0.85 -1.55
C GLU A 36 -7.34 1.32 -1.71
N SER A 37 -6.49 0.43 -2.24
CA SER A 37 -5.09 0.70 -2.50
C SER A 37 -4.60 -0.20 -3.62
N LEU A 38 -3.70 0.31 -4.45
CA LEU A 38 -3.00 -0.43 -5.47
C LEU A 38 -1.54 0.00 -5.51
N THR A 39 -0.63 -0.95 -5.51
CA THR A 39 0.78 -0.75 -5.83
C THR A 39 1.23 -1.77 -6.87
N THR A 40 2.26 -1.43 -7.62
CA THR A 40 2.96 -2.34 -8.53
C THR A 40 4.44 -2.07 -8.47
N SER A 41 5.24 -3.11 -8.50
CA SER A 41 6.70 -3.05 -8.55
C SER A 41 7.24 -4.28 -9.26
N GLN A 42 8.52 -4.26 -9.61
CA GLN A 42 9.22 -5.49 -9.92
C GLN A 42 9.20 -6.42 -8.70
N SER A 43 9.13 -7.72 -8.92
CA SER A 43 9.25 -8.73 -7.87
C SER A 43 10.72 -9.10 -7.64
N GLU A 44 10.93 -10.05 -6.74
CA GLU A 44 12.20 -10.73 -6.49
C GLU A 44 12.68 -11.62 -7.64
N ILE A 45 11.85 -11.82 -8.68
CA ILE A 45 12.15 -12.65 -9.86
C ILE A 45 12.32 -11.74 -11.07
N ASP A 46 13.38 -11.97 -11.85
CA ASP A 46 13.69 -11.17 -13.03
C ASP A 46 12.52 -11.14 -14.03
N ASN A 47 12.24 -9.95 -14.56
CA ASN A 47 11.15 -9.66 -15.50
C ASN A 47 9.72 -9.93 -14.99
N ILE A 48 9.56 -10.30 -13.72
CA ILE A 48 8.27 -10.50 -13.09
C ILE A 48 7.90 -9.26 -12.28
N TYR A 49 6.65 -8.85 -12.41
CA TYR A 49 6.06 -7.74 -11.68
C TYR A 49 5.05 -8.27 -10.66
N ARG A 50 4.95 -7.56 -9.55
CA ARG A 50 4.03 -7.86 -8.47
C ARG A 50 3.08 -6.69 -8.25
N PHE A 51 1.78 -6.96 -8.38
CA PHE A 51 0.73 -6.07 -7.93
C PHE A 51 0.33 -6.40 -6.50
N VAL A 52 0.05 -5.37 -5.71
CA VAL A 52 -0.61 -5.49 -4.40
C VAL A 52 -1.87 -4.64 -4.43
N ILE A 53 -3.03 -5.27 -4.27
CA ILE A 53 -4.35 -4.62 -4.35
C ILE A 53 -5.13 -4.90 -3.08
N ILE A 54 -5.68 -3.87 -2.46
CA ILE A 54 -6.45 -3.96 -1.21
C ILE A 54 -7.93 -3.73 -1.51
N VAL A 55 -8.77 -4.66 -1.04
CA VAL A 55 -10.22 -4.62 -1.21
C VAL A 55 -10.94 -5.15 0.02
N THR A 56 -12.09 -4.58 0.35
CA THR A 56 -12.98 -5.10 1.39
C THR A 56 -14.22 -5.74 0.78
N VAL A 57 -14.33 -7.07 0.90
CA VAL A 57 -15.39 -7.87 0.26
C VAL A 57 -15.71 -9.13 1.06
N LEU A 58 -16.77 -9.85 0.69
CA LEU A 58 -17.05 -11.20 1.18
C LEU A 58 -16.01 -12.19 0.65
N GLU A 59 -15.71 -13.24 1.42
CA GLU A 59 -14.73 -14.26 1.03
C GLU A 59 -15.13 -14.97 -0.27
N SER A 60 -16.42 -15.22 -0.45
CA SER A 60 -16.98 -15.81 -1.67
C SER A 60 -16.69 -14.94 -2.91
N LYS A 61 -16.66 -13.62 -2.75
CA LYS A 61 -16.41 -12.65 -3.83
C LYS A 61 -14.93 -12.57 -4.18
N ILE A 62 -14.03 -12.54 -3.18
CA ILE A 62 -12.58 -12.49 -3.46
C ILE A 62 -12.10 -13.77 -4.16
N LYS A 63 -12.58 -14.95 -3.74
CA LYS A 63 -12.27 -16.23 -4.41
C LYS A 63 -12.63 -16.22 -5.90
N ARG A 64 -13.77 -15.61 -6.26
CA ARG A 64 -14.21 -15.48 -7.66
C ARG A 64 -13.38 -14.45 -8.44
N ILE A 65 -12.90 -13.40 -7.78
CA ILE A 65 -12.01 -12.40 -8.39
C ILE A 65 -10.67 -13.03 -8.72
N ILE A 66 -10.05 -13.73 -7.77
CA ILE A 66 -8.73 -14.35 -7.95
C ILE A 66 -8.75 -15.36 -9.09
N LYS A 67 -9.74 -16.25 -9.12
CA LYS A 67 -9.96 -17.19 -10.24
C LYS A 67 -10.14 -16.50 -11.60
N GLN A 68 -10.59 -15.25 -11.64
CA GLN A 68 -10.71 -14.50 -12.89
C GLN A 68 -9.40 -13.85 -13.30
N ILE A 69 -8.62 -13.37 -12.32
CA ILE A 69 -7.30 -12.80 -12.54
C ILE A 69 -6.34 -13.87 -13.04
N ASP A 70 -6.35 -15.06 -12.44
CA ASP A 70 -5.54 -16.23 -12.86
C ASP A 70 -5.79 -16.68 -14.30
N LYS A 71 -6.89 -16.26 -14.93
CA LYS A 71 -7.20 -16.58 -16.33
C LYS A 71 -6.61 -15.57 -17.33
N GLN A 72 -6.02 -14.48 -16.85
CA GLN A 72 -5.32 -13.55 -17.74
C GLN A 72 -4.02 -14.20 -18.20
N ILE A 73 -3.72 -14.09 -19.50
CA ILE A 73 -2.61 -14.81 -20.13
C ILE A 73 -1.27 -14.45 -19.48
N GLU A 74 -1.10 -13.19 -19.10
CA GLU A 74 0.15 -12.66 -18.54
C GLU A 74 0.24 -12.78 -17.02
N VAL A 75 -0.79 -13.33 -16.36
CA VAL A 75 -0.76 -13.59 -14.92
C VAL A 75 -0.18 -14.97 -14.68
N ILE A 76 0.90 -15.01 -13.91
CA ILE A 76 1.54 -16.25 -13.47
C ILE A 76 0.74 -16.86 -12.32
N ALA A 77 0.41 -16.05 -11.33
CA ALA A 77 -0.39 -16.47 -10.19
C ALA A 77 -0.99 -15.26 -9.44
N ALA A 78 -2.21 -15.42 -8.94
CA ALA A 78 -2.85 -14.50 -8.03
C ALA A 78 -3.19 -15.16 -6.70
N PHE A 79 -2.90 -14.45 -5.61
CA PHE A 79 -3.15 -14.88 -4.23
C PHE A 79 -3.96 -13.82 -3.50
N TYR A 80 -4.68 -14.24 -2.47
CA TYR A 80 -5.33 -13.33 -1.53
C TYR A 80 -5.02 -13.76 -0.10
N HIS A 81 -4.79 -12.78 0.76
CA HIS A 81 -4.46 -12.99 2.16
C HIS A 81 -5.25 -12.03 3.04
N THR A 82 -5.55 -12.45 4.26
CA THR A 82 -6.02 -11.55 5.32
C THR A 82 -4.86 -10.76 5.92
N ASP A 83 -5.17 -9.69 6.64
CA ASP A 83 -4.17 -8.89 7.36
C ASP A 83 -3.38 -9.71 8.41
N LYS A 84 -3.95 -10.82 8.91
CA LYS A 84 -3.25 -11.72 9.85
C LYS A 84 -2.15 -12.55 9.17
N GLU A 85 -2.28 -12.79 7.86
CA GLU A 85 -1.39 -13.64 7.08
C GLU A 85 -0.26 -12.85 6.40
N THR A 86 -0.26 -11.53 6.54
CA THR A 86 0.70 -10.63 5.88
C THR A 86 1.43 -9.73 6.87
N VAL A 87 2.57 -9.23 6.43
CA VAL A 87 3.25 -8.05 7.00
C VAL A 87 3.13 -6.96 5.95
N PHE A 88 2.60 -5.80 6.35
CA PHE A 88 2.33 -4.71 5.43
C PHE A 88 2.55 -3.35 6.07
N LEU A 89 2.93 -2.38 5.23
CA LEU A 89 3.23 -1.01 5.60
C LEU A 89 2.78 -0.06 4.49
N GLU A 90 2.68 1.22 4.84
CA GLU A 90 2.53 2.35 3.93
C GLU A 90 3.63 3.37 4.27
N THR A 91 4.06 4.13 3.26
CA THR A 91 4.98 5.25 3.43
C THR A 91 4.26 6.55 3.14
N ALA A 92 4.43 7.54 3.99
CA ALA A 92 3.78 8.85 3.86
C ALA A 92 4.79 9.99 3.91
N LEU A 93 4.51 11.05 3.15
CA LEU A 93 5.24 12.29 3.15
C LEU A 93 4.35 13.44 3.64
N TYR A 94 4.93 14.29 4.47
CA TYR A 94 4.27 15.44 5.11
C TYR A 94 5.10 16.68 4.83
N LYS A 95 4.57 17.61 4.03
CA LYS A 95 5.19 18.92 3.79
C LYS A 95 4.59 19.91 4.78
N VAL A 96 5.42 20.54 5.60
CA VAL A 96 4.99 21.45 6.69
C VAL A 96 5.74 22.77 6.59
N LYS A 97 5.15 23.88 7.03
CA LYS A 97 5.81 25.20 7.04
C LYS A 97 7.06 25.21 7.94
N SER A 98 8.17 25.75 7.43
CA SER A 98 9.45 25.78 8.16
C SER A 98 9.43 26.63 9.44
N LYS A 99 8.55 27.65 9.49
CA LYS A 99 8.41 28.51 10.68
C LYS A 99 8.15 27.71 11.97
N SER A 100 7.41 26.61 11.87
CA SER A 100 7.10 25.77 13.03
C SER A 100 8.29 24.91 13.47
N LEU A 101 9.15 24.47 12.55
CA LEU A 101 10.32 23.64 12.87
C LEU A 101 11.31 24.32 13.82
N PHE A 102 11.54 25.62 13.64
CA PHE A 102 12.55 26.38 14.39
C PHE A 102 12.00 27.03 15.65
N ASN A 103 10.72 27.44 15.64
CA ASN A 103 10.14 28.22 16.74
C ASN A 103 9.44 27.35 17.80
N GLU A 104 9.13 26.08 17.48
CA GLU A 104 8.26 25.26 18.31
C GLU A 104 8.96 23.96 18.74
N LYS A 105 9.52 23.90 19.96
CA LYS A 105 10.17 22.67 20.47
C LYS A 105 9.26 21.43 20.45
N HIS A 106 7.94 21.63 20.47
CA HIS A 106 6.98 20.54 20.48
C HIS A 106 6.98 19.74 19.17
N ILE A 107 7.11 20.38 18.01
CA ILE A 107 7.11 19.68 16.71
C ILE A 107 8.33 18.78 16.56
N GLN A 108 9.50 19.23 17.04
CA GLN A 108 10.72 18.43 17.02
C GLN A 108 10.56 17.16 17.87
N LYS A 109 9.87 17.27 19.01
CA LYS A 109 9.54 16.14 19.88
C LYS A 109 8.54 15.19 19.21
N ILE A 110 7.51 15.72 18.53
CA ILE A 110 6.57 14.92 17.74
C ILE A 110 7.33 14.10 16.70
N ILE A 111 8.15 14.75 15.87
CA ILE A 111 8.94 14.10 14.81
C ILE A 111 9.81 12.99 15.42
N LYS A 112 10.59 13.30 16.45
CA LYS A 112 11.46 12.34 17.14
C LYS A 112 10.69 11.14 17.70
N ASN A 113 9.56 11.37 18.35
CA ASN A 113 8.76 10.31 18.95
C ASN A 113 7.99 9.47 17.91
N SER A 114 7.71 10.04 16.75
CA SER A 114 6.99 9.37 15.66
C SER A 114 7.86 8.43 14.83
N GLN A 115 9.17 8.35 15.13
CA GLN A 115 10.17 7.61 14.35
C GLN A 115 10.15 8.02 12.87
N ALA A 116 9.95 9.31 12.61
CA ALA A 116 9.86 9.88 11.27
C ALA A 116 11.18 10.55 10.90
N ASN A 117 11.48 10.57 9.60
CA ASN A 117 12.73 11.10 9.05
C ASN A 117 12.48 12.46 8.38
N ILE A 118 13.34 13.45 8.62
CA ILE A 118 13.32 14.68 7.83
C ILE A 118 14.00 14.40 6.49
N VAL A 119 13.24 14.51 5.41
CA VAL A 119 13.73 14.30 4.03
C VAL A 119 14.45 15.53 3.51
N THR A 120 13.89 16.72 3.76
CA THR A 120 14.49 17.99 3.35
C THR A 120 14.00 19.14 4.20
N VAL A 121 14.81 20.19 4.29
CA VAL A 121 14.47 21.47 4.92
C VAL A 121 14.80 22.56 3.92
N SER A 122 13.82 23.43 3.67
CA SER A 122 13.93 24.64 2.84
C SER A 122 13.49 25.85 3.67
N PRO A 123 13.73 27.09 3.21
CA PRO A 123 13.32 28.29 3.95
C PRO A 123 11.80 28.34 4.24
N ASP A 124 10.98 27.87 3.29
CA ASP A 124 9.51 27.98 3.39
C ASP A 124 8.85 26.72 3.96
N TYR A 125 9.43 25.54 3.72
CA TYR A 125 8.87 24.26 4.12
C TYR A 125 9.95 23.24 4.47
N PHE A 126 9.54 22.21 5.19
CA PHE A 126 10.31 20.99 5.35
C PHE A 126 9.42 19.77 5.07
N VAL A 127 10.04 18.65 4.71
CA VAL A 127 9.32 17.41 4.41
C VAL A 127 9.77 16.35 5.40
N ILE A 128 8.79 15.67 6.00
CA ILE A 128 8.98 14.50 6.86
C ILE A 128 8.49 13.26 6.09
N GLU A 129 9.18 12.14 6.28
CA GLU A 129 8.77 10.81 5.86
C GLU A 129 8.45 9.95 7.08
N LYS A 130 7.38 9.16 7.00
CA LYS A 130 7.11 8.08 7.94
C LYS A 130 6.61 6.85 7.21
N THR A 131 7.24 5.72 7.50
CA THR A 131 6.79 4.38 7.12
C THR A 131 6.19 3.69 8.35
N GLY A 132 5.04 3.05 8.18
CA GLY A 132 4.31 2.43 9.28
C GLY A 132 2.98 1.82 8.84
N LYS A 133 2.20 1.35 9.81
CA LYS A 133 0.79 1.04 9.57
C LYS A 133 0.01 2.31 9.26
N ARG A 134 -1.11 2.15 8.55
CA ARG A 134 -2.07 3.21 8.23
C ARG A 134 -2.36 4.14 9.41
N GLU A 135 -2.74 3.56 10.55
CA GLU A 135 -3.06 4.27 11.79
C GLU A 135 -1.89 5.13 12.30
N GLU A 136 -0.65 4.66 12.14
CA GLU A 136 0.54 5.38 12.59
C GLU A 136 0.87 6.57 11.67
N THR A 137 0.63 6.42 10.36
CA THR A 137 0.78 7.52 9.40
C THR A 137 -0.30 8.58 9.60
N GLU A 138 -1.56 8.17 9.78
CA GLU A 138 -2.69 9.09 10.03
C GLU A 138 -2.52 9.81 11.37
N LYS A 139 -2.07 9.13 12.42
CA LYS A 139 -1.74 9.79 13.69
C LYS A 139 -0.68 10.88 13.55
N LEU A 140 0.34 10.68 12.70
CA LEU A 140 1.35 11.71 12.47
C LEU A 140 0.78 12.89 11.67
N TYR A 141 -0.10 12.63 10.71
CA TYR A 141 -0.85 13.68 9.99
C TYR A 141 -1.56 14.59 11.00
N ASP A 142 -2.36 14.02 11.90
CA ASP A 142 -3.16 14.77 12.88
C ASP A 142 -2.28 15.60 13.83
N LEU A 143 -1.12 15.05 14.22
CA LEU A 143 -0.16 15.75 15.07
C LEU A 143 0.54 16.90 14.36
N LEU A 144 0.69 16.85 13.03
CA LEU A 144 1.37 17.87 12.23
C LEU A 144 0.41 18.93 11.67
N GLU A 145 -0.88 18.64 11.53
CA GLU A 145 -1.89 19.56 11.00
C GLU A 145 -1.86 20.95 11.66
N PRO A 146 -1.78 21.09 13.00
CA PRO A 146 -1.73 22.40 13.66
C PRO A 146 -0.50 23.25 13.32
N TYR A 147 0.57 22.63 12.83
CA TYR A 147 1.85 23.29 12.52
C TYR A 147 1.93 23.80 11.08
N GLY A 148 0.79 23.87 10.39
CA GLY A 148 0.73 24.32 9.01
C GLY A 148 1.20 23.25 8.04
N LEU A 149 0.59 22.07 8.13
CA LEU A 149 0.71 21.03 7.10
C LEU A 149 0.22 21.60 5.76
N LEU A 150 1.11 21.60 4.77
CA LEU A 150 0.89 22.15 3.43
C LEU A 150 0.46 21.08 2.43
N GLN A 151 1.00 19.86 2.57
CA GLN A 151 0.73 18.76 1.67
C GLN A 151 0.95 17.43 2.39
N PHE A 152 0.11 16.45 2.07
CA PHE A 152 0.22 15.08 2.52
C PHE A 152 0.01 14.14 1.35
N VAL A 153 0.85 13.11 1.26
CA VAL A 153 0.65 12.00 0.34
C VAL A 153 1.07 10.72 1.02
N ARG A 154 0.42 9.63 0.65
CA ARG A 154 0.72 8.29 1.14
C ARG A 154 0.76 7.32 -0.01
N SER A 155 1.70 6.38 0.04
CA SER A 155 1.78 5.27 -0.90
C SER A 155 0.56 4.37 -0.76
N GLY A 156 0.33 3.51 -1.76
CA GLY A 156 -0.46 2.32 -1.50
C GLY A 156 0.27 1.37 -0.54
N ARG A 157 -0.48 0.41 0.01
CA ARG A 157 0.04 -0.66 0.85
C ARG A 157 1.06 -1.50 0.08
N ILE A 158 2.24 -1.70 0.67
CA ILE A 158 3.18 -2.76 0.30
C ILE A 158 3.01 -3.93 1.27
N SER A 159 3.17 -5.16 0.79
CA SER A 159 2.85 -6.34 1.61
C SER A 159 3.62 -7.58 1.18
N VAL A 160 4.03 -8.38 2.18
CA VAL A 160 4.58 -9.72 2.01
C VAL A 160 3.77 -10.71 2.85
N SER A 161 3.61 -11.93 2.34
CA SER A 161 3.01 -13.02 3.09
C SER A 161 3.96 -13.46 4.21
N LYS A 162 3.39 -13.88 5.35
CA LYS A 162 4.18 -14.50 6.44
C LYS A 162 4.64 -15.91 6.08
N LYS A 163 3.83 -16.63 5.32
CA LYS A 163 4.21 -17.92 4.74
C LYS A 163 5.04 -17.67 3.48
N ALA A 164 6.04 -18.53 3.26
CA ALA A 164 6.79 -18.53 2.01
C ALA A 164 5.83 -18.78 0.84
N MET A 165 5.92 -17.91 -0.17
CA MET A 165 5.29 -18.13 -1.47
C MET A 165 6.40 -18.55 -2.41
N ASN A 166 6.53 -19.86 -2.67
CA ASN A 166 7.56 -20.38 -3.57
C ASN A 166 7.15 -20.13 -5.03
N ILE A 167 7.14 -18.87 -5.44
CA ILE A 167 6.70 -18.47 -6.78
C ILE A 167 7.66 -19.00 -7.85
N SER A 168 8.95 -19.10 -7.54
CA SER A 168 9.95 -19.68 -8.43
C SER A 168 9.58 -21.10 -8.86
N ASP A 169 9.09 -21.93 -7.93
CA ASP A 169 8.65 -23.31 -8.20
C ASP A 169 7.45 -23.38 -9.18
N ILE A 170 6.69 -22.28 -9.32
CA ILE A 170 5.54 -22.18 -10.25
C ILE A 170 6.02 -21.83 -11.66
N ILE A 171 7.14 -21.13 -11.78
CA ILE A 171 7.69 -20.63 -13.06
C ILE A 171 8.65 -21.66 -13.69
N GLY A 172 9.27 -22.54 -12.89
CA GLY A 172 10.12 -23.64 -13.36
C GLY A 172 10.92 -24.30 -12.25
#